data_AF-A0AAJ1PBX0-F1
#
_entry.id   AF-A0AAJ1PBX0-F1
#
_cell.length_a   1.000
_cell.length_b   1.000
_cell.length_c   1.000
_cell.angle_alpha   90.00
_cell.angle_beta   90.00
_cell.angle_gamma   90.00
#
_symmetry.space_group_name_H-M   'P 1'
#
loop_
_entity.id
_entity.type
_entity.pdbx_description
1 polymer ?
#
loop_
_entity_poly.entity_id
_entity_poly.type
_entity_poly.pdbx_seq_one_letter_code
_entity_poly.pdbx_strand_id
1 'polypeptide(L)'
;MDTFMTILDYVQQNPAAILILAALVSTGITALMAFSHNARKVDAVAAKPLALTAEQAKQVTMHRRFHPTRFVFIIPAVLATDDTINEWATTIAVRLGTGFQPVEVTIIPQKLWIPARYRVTFARLEALR
;
A
#
# COMPACT_ATOMS: atom_id res chain seq x y z
N MET A 1 35.94 1.32 27.70
CA MET A 1 36.38 1.02 26.33
C MET A 1 36.24 -0.49 26.12
N ASP A 2 35.48 -1.03 25.17
CA ASP A 2 34.95 -0.35 24.01
C ASP A 2 34.13 -1.29 23.10
N THR A 3 33.06 -1.97 23.54
CA THR A 3 32.23 -2.74 22.57
C THR A 3 31.84 -1.87 21.36
N PHE A 4 31.60 -0.58 21.62
CA PHE A 4 31.43 0.45 20.61
C PHE A 4 32.68 0.68 19.74
N MET A 5 33.88 0.86 20.31
CA MET A 5 35.07 1.02 19.46
C MET A 5 35.60 -0.28 18.84
N THR A 6 35.29 -1.46 19.37
CA THR A 6 35.54 -2.74 18.70
C THR A 6 34.64 -2.87 17.47
N ILE A 7 33.37 -2.46 17.56
CA ILE A 7 32.46 -2.38 16.41
C ILE A 7 32.96 -1.33 15.41
N LEU A 8 33.38 -0.15 15.89
CA LEU A 8 33.87 0.92 15.03
C LEU A 8 35.14 0.50 14.27
N ASP A 9 36.09 -0.14 14.96
CA ASP A 9 37.34 -0.63 14.39
C ASP A 9 37.08 -1.77 13.39
N TYR A 10 36.16 -2.69 13.71
CA TYR A 10 35.73 -3.73 12.77
C TYR A 10 35.07 -3.17 11.51
N VAL A 11 34.24 -2.12 11.65
CA VAL A 11 33.59 -1.43 10.53
C VAL A 11 34.62 -0.70 9.65
N GLN A 12 35.62 -0.06 10.26
CA GLN A 12 36.71 0.61 9.54
C GLN A 12 37.61 -0.39 8.80
N GLN A 13 37.86 -1.55 9.40
CA GLN A 13 38.70 -2.60 8.80
C GLN A 13 37.98 -3.37 7.68
N ASN A 14 36.64 -3.46 7.71
CA ASN A 14 35.86 -4.28 6.77
C ASN A 14 34.74 -3.49 6.06
N PRO A 15 35.02 -2.35 5.41
CA PRO A 15 33.99 -1.47 4.87
C PRO A 15 33.12 -2.17 3.81
N ALA A 16 33.72 -3.03 2.99
CA ALA A 16 33.00 -3.80 1.97
C ALA A 16 32.02 -4.80 2.58
N ALA A 17 32.41 -5.53 3.63
CA ALA A 17 31.54 -6.50 4.29
C ALA A 17 30.33 -5.83 4.95
N ILE A 18 30.54 -4.66 5.56
CA ILE A 18 29.47 -3.86 6.17
C ILE A 18 28.51 -3.34 5.09
N LEU A 19 29.01 -2.87 3.95
CA LEU A 19 28.16 -2.43 2.84
C LEU A 19 27.32 -3.57 2.27
N ILE A 20 27.89 -4.77 2.10
CA ILE A 20 27.16 -5.95 1.64
C ILE A 20 26.06 -6.33 2.64
N LEU A 21 26.37 -6.35 3.94
CA LEU A 21 25.39 -6.65 4.97
C LEU A 21 24.25 -5.63 4.97
N ALA A 22 24.57 -4.33 4.91
CA ALA A 22 23.58 -3.27 4.82
C ALA A 22 22.70 -3.40 3.56
N ALA A 23 23.30 -3.73 2.41
CA ALA A 23 22.58 -3.97 1.17
C ALA A 23 21.60 -5.15 1.30
N LEU A 24 22.03 -6.28 1.87
CA LEU A 24 21.19 -7.45 2.09
C LEU A 24 20.02 -7.16 3.04
N VAL A 25 20.29 -6.50 4.17
CA VAL A 25 19.25 -6.12 5.14
C VAL A 25 18.25 -5.15 4.50
N SER A 26 18.73 -4.13 3.78
CA SER A 26 17.85 -3.17 3.10
C SER A 26 16.99 -3.83 2.01
N THR A 27 17.55 -4.82 1.30
CA THR A 27 16.83 -5.61 0.29
C THR A 27 15.75 -6.46 0.93
N GLY A 28 16.04 -7.15 2.04
CA GLY A 28 15.05 -7.93 2.77
C GLY A 28 13.88 -7.07 3.29
N ILE A 29 14.20 -5.90 3.84
CA ILE A 29 13.21 -4.95 4.34
C ILE A 29 12.33 -4.42 3.20
N THR A 30 12.91 -4.02 2.06
CA THR A 30 12.14 -3.52 0.91
C THR A 30 11.26 -4.61 0.29
N ALA A 31 11.76 -5.84 0.17
CA ALA A 31 10.98 -6.99 -0.30
C ALA A 31 9.78 -7.28 0.61
N LEU A 32 9.99 -7.31 1.93
CA LEU A 32 8.91 -7.51 2.92
C LEU A 32 7.85 -6.41 2.83
N MET A 33 8.27 -5.14 2.67
CA MET A 33 7.36 -4.02 2.50
C MET A 33 6.53 -4.13 1.22
N ALA A 34 7.13 -4.54 0.10
CA ALA A 34 6.45 -4.73 -1.18
C ALA A 34 5.46 -5.90 -1.11
N PHE A 35 5.87 -7.03 -0.52
CA PHE A 35 4.99 -8.18 -0.32
C PHE A 35 3.79 -7.82 0.55
N SER A 36 4.02 -7.14 1.67
CA SER A 36 2.95 -6.69 2.58
C SER A 36 2.01 -5.68 1.92
N HIS A 37 2.53 -4.80 1.07
CA HIS A 37 1.72 -3.87 0.27
C HIS A 37 0.80 -4.63 -0.69
N ASN A 38 1.36 -5.55 -1.47
CA ASN A 38 0.61 -6.34 -2.44
C ASN A 38 -0.43 -7.24 -1.77
N ALA A 39 -0.06 -7.91 -0.68
CA ALA A 39 -0.98 -8.76 0.08
C ALA A 39 -2.19 -7.97 0.59
N ARG A 40 -1.97 -6.78 1.18
CA ARG A 40 -3.07 -5.91 1.63
C ARG A 40 -3.94 -5.42 0.48
N LYS A 41 -3.33 -5.04 -0.65
CA LYS A 41 -4.09 -4.63 -1.84
C LYS A 41 -5.00 -5.75 -2.30
N VAL A 42 -4.44 -6.95 -2.48
CA VAL A 42 -5.16 -8.13 -2.98
C VAL A 42 -6.27 -8.53 -2.01
N ASP A 43 -5.99 -8.60 -0.71
CA ASP A 43 -7.00 -8.88 0.31
C ASP A 43 -8.16 -7.88 0.28
N ALA A 44 -7.86 -6.58 0.20
CA ALA A 44 -8.87 -5.53 0.16
C ALA A 44 -9.80 -5.67 -1.06
N VAL A 45 -9.26 -5.94 -2.25
CA VAL A 45 -10.08 -6.02 -3.48
C VAL A 45 -10.73 -7.37 -3.72
N ALA A 46 -10.19 -8.45 -3.12
CA ALA A 46 -10.78 -9.79 -3.17
C ALA A 46 -11.93 -9.96 -2.14
N ALA A 47 -12.04 -9.05 -1.17
CA ALA A 47 -13.15 -9.04 -0.23
C ALA A 47 -14.46 -8.60 -0.90
N LYS A 48 -15.57 -9.17 -0.44
CA LYS A 48 -16.92 -8.75 -0.83
C LYS A 48 -17.16 -7.29 -0.39
N PRO A 49 -17.94 -6.52 -1.16
CA PRO A 49 -18.72 -6.91 -2.33
C PRO A 49 -17.94 -6.89 -3.66
N LEU A 50 -16.74 -6.31 -3.74
CA LEU A 50 -15.94 -6.26 -4.97
C LEU A 50 -15.54 -7.65 -5.49
N ALA A 51 -15.04 -8.51 -4.61
CA ALA A 51 -14.69 -9.90 -4.92
C ALA A 51 -13.85 -10.09 -6.20
N LEU A 52 -12.89 -9.18 -6.44
CA LEU A 52 -12.09 -9.21 -7.66
C LEU A 52 -11.19 -10.45 -7.70
N THR A 53 -11.07 -11.03 -8.89
CA THR A 53 -10.09 -12.10 -9.17
C THR A 53 -8.66 -11.57 -9.10
N ALA A 54 -7.69 -12.48 -8.98
CA ALA A 54 -6.27 -12.11 -8.96
C ALA A 54 -5.84 -11.33 -10.21
N GLU A 55 -6.36 -11.67 -11.39
CA GLU A 55 -6.07 -10.97 -12.64
C GLU A 55 -6.68 -9.55 -12.67
N GLN A 56 -7.89 -9.38 -12.15
CA GLN A 56 -8.52 -8.07 -12.02
C GLN A 56 -7.79 -7.21 -10.97
N ALA A 57 -7.32 -7.80 -9.87
CA ALA A 57 -6.56 -7.12 -8.83
C ALA A 57 -5.22 -6.55 -9.34
N LYS A 58 -4.64 -7.10 -10.41
CA LYS A 58 -3.45 -6.53 -11.08
C LYS A 58 -3.74 -5.17 -11.72
N GLN A 59 -4.98 -4.95 -12.17
CA GLN A 59 -5.40 -3.68 -12.78
C GLN A 59 -5.69 -2.59 -11.74
N VAL A 60 -5.83 -2.97 -10.47
CA VAL A 60 -6.01 -2.05 -9.35
C VAL A 60 -4.65 -1.55 -8.85
N THR A 61 -4.56 -0.23 -8.64
CA THR A 61 -3.39 0.41 -8.04
C THR A 61 -3.73 0.90 -6.63
N MET A 62 -2.83 0.66 -5.66
CA MET A 62 -2.95 1.17 -4.30
C MET A 62 -1.76 2.08 -3.98
N HIS A 63 -2.00 3.37 -3.79
CA HIS A 63 -0.99 4.32 -3.37
C HIS A 63 -0.96 4.46 -1.85
N ARG A 64 0.24 4.53 -1.27
CA ARG A 64 0.49 4.80 0.15
C ARG A 64 1.86 5.45 0.38
N ARG A 65 2.04 6.13 1.50
CA ARG A 65 3.35 6.53 2.03
C ARG A 65 3.90 5.50 3.01
N PHE A 66 5.20 5.61 3.34
CA PHE A 66 5.78 4.93 4.50
C PHE A 66 5.11 5.48 5.76
N HIS A 67 4.54 4.62 6.61
CA HIS A 67 3.56 4.98 7.65
C HIS A 67 2.33 5.71 7.09
N PRO A 68 1.41 4.96 6.44
CA PRO A 68 0.29 5.59 5.77
C PRO A 68 -0.66 6.23 6.77
N THR A 69 -0.95 7.50 6.56
CA THR A 69 -2.15 8.16 7.09
C THR A 69 -3.28 8.18 6.06
N ARG A 70 -2.96 7.86 4.80
CA ARG A 70 -3.91 7.73 3.69
C ARG A 70 -3.59 6.50 2.83
N PHE A 71 -4.64 5.84 2.37
CA PHE A 71 -4.60 4.85 1.29
C PHE A 71 -5.46 5.34 0.14
N VAL A 72 -4.97 5.24 -1.09
CA VAL A 72 -5.73 5.59 -2.28
C VAL A 72 -5.78 4.39 -3.21
N PHE A 73 -6.98 3.87 -3.43
CA PHE A 73 -7.23 2.80 -4.39
C PHE A 73 -7.72 3.41 -5.70
N ILE A 74 -7.14 2.95 -6.80
CA ILE A 74 -7.54 3.30 -8.16
C ILE A 74 -8.05 2.03 -8.83
N ILE A 75 -9.37 1.93 -8.98
CA ILE A 75 -10.08 0.74 -9.47
C ILE A 75 -10.68 1.07 -10.83
N PRO A 76 -10.41 0.30 -11.90
CA PRO A 76 -11.10 0.47 -13.18
C PRO A 76 -12.63 0.39 -13.03
N ALA A 77 -13.35 1.34 -13.61
CA ALA A 77 -14.81 1.40 -13.49
C ALA A 77 -15.52 0.22 -14.19
N VAL A 78 -14.83 -0.47 -15.10
CA VAL A 78 -15.34 -1.71 -15.73
C VAL A 78 -15.44 -2.90 -14.76
N LEU A 79 -14.83 -2.80 -13.57
CA LEU A 79 -14.77 -3.88 -12.58
C LEU A 79 -15.73 -3.69 -11.41
N ALA A 80 -16.45 -2.58 -11.34
CA ALA A 80 -17.30 -2.25 -10.20
C ALA A 80 -18.40 -1.27 -10.58
N THR A 81 -19.50 -1.28 -9.84
CA THR A 81 -20.57 -0.27 -9.93
C THR A 81 -20.46 0.72 -8.78
N ASP A 82 -21.15 1.87 -8.88
CA ASP A 82 -21.19 2.89 -7.82
C ASP A 82 -21.62 2.29 -6.48
N ASP A 83 -22.69 1.48 -6.47
CA ASP A 83 -23.20 0.82 -5.27
C ASP A 83 -22.15 -0.13 -4.67
N THR A 84 -21.54 -0.97 -5.52
CA THR A 84 -20.53 -1.94 -5.10
C THR A 84 -19.30 -1.24 -4.49
N ILE A 85 -18.87 -0.12 -5.08
CA ILE A 85 -17.70 0.63 -4.58
C ILE A 85 -17.99 1.31 -3.25
N ASN A 86 -19.16 1.90 -3.07
CA ASN A 86 -19.51 2.58 -1.83
C ASN A 86 -19.66 1.60 -0.66
N GLU A 87 -20.29 0.45 -0.90
CA GLU A 87 -20.41 -0.61 0.10
C GLU A 87 -19.04 -1.24 0.40
N TRP A 88 -18.22 -1.46 -0.63
CA TRP A 88 -16.85 -1.92 -0.47
C TRP A 88 -16.01 -0.96 0.36
N ALA A 89 -16.08 0.35 0.09
CA ALA A 89 -15.34 1.35 0.83
C ALA A 89 -15.69 1.32 2.33
N THR A 90 -16.95 1.09 2.67
CA THR A 90 -17.38 0.97 4.06
C THR A 90 -16.85 -0.30 4.72
N THR A 91 -16.87 -1.42 4.00
CA THR A 91 -16.45 -2.74 4.51
C THR A 91 -14.93 -2.83 4.72
N ILE A 92 -14.15 -2.24 3.81
CA ILE A 92 -12.68 -2.38 3.80
C ILE A 92 -11.98 -1.44 4.76
N ALA A 93 -12.60 -0.33 5.15
CA ALA A 93 -12.00 0.63 6.07
C ALA A 93 -11.45 -0.04 7.35
N VAL A 94 -12.21 -0.98 7.93
CA VAL A 94 -11.82 -1.75 9.12
C VAL A 94 -10.65 -2.71 8.84
N ARG A 95 -10.57 -3.26 7.62
CA ARG A 95 -9.53 -4.22 7.21
C ARG A 95 -8.18 -3.55 6.92
N LEU A 96 -8.19 -2.27 6.54
CA LEU A 96 -6.95 -1.51 6.25
C LEU A 96 -6.14 -1.17 7.50
N GLY A 97 -6.76 -1.30 8.68
CA GLY A 97 -6.15 -1.11 9.98
C GLY A 97 -6.95 -0.15 10.87
N THR A 98 -6.51 0.02 12.10
CA THR A 98 -7.18 0.87 13.07
C THR A 98 -7.17 2.35 12.65
N GLY A 99 -8.33 2.99 12.79
CA GLY A 99 -8.51 4.43 12.62
C GLY A 99 -8.68 4.93 11.19
N PHE A 100 -8.69 4.05 10.17
CA PHE A 100 -8.99 4.45 8.80
C PHE A 100 -10.50 4.50 8.54
N GLN A 101 -10.91 5.52 7.79
CA GLN A 101 -12.28 5.69 7.33
C GLN A 101 -12.29 6.05 5.84
N PRO A 102 -13.35 5.69 5.09
CA PRO A 102 -13.51 6.16 3.72
C PRO A 102 -13.84 7.65 3.77
N VAL A 103 -13.04 8.46 3.05
CA VAL A 103 -13.16 9.92 3.06
C VAL A 103 -13.75 10.41 1.75
N GLU A 104 -13.37 9.77 0.65
CA GLU A 104 -13.74 10.23 -0.68
C GLU A 104 -13.84 9.04 -1.64
N VAL A 105 -14.93 8.99 -2.39
CA VAL A 105 -15.12 8.12 -3.55
C VAL A 105 -15.38 9.03 -4.74
N THR A 106 -14.43 9.12 -5.66
CA THR A 106 -14.51 10.00 -6.83
C THR A 106 -14.38 9.18 -8.09
N ILE A 107 -15.21 9.46 -9.09
CA ILE A 107 -15.05 8.89 -10.43
C ILE A 107 -14.10 9.79 -11.23
N ILE A 108 -12.98 9.22 -11.67
CA ILE A 108 -12.10 9.81 -12.67
C ILE A 108 -12.69 9.46 -14.04
N PRO A 109 -13.19 10.45 -14.80
CA PRO A 109 -13.86 10.20 -16.07
C PRO A 109 -12.90 9.62 -17.11
N GLN A 110 -13.46 8.91 -18.08
CA GLN A 110 -12.72 8.38 -19.23
C GLN A 110 -12.05 9.52 -20.00
N LYS A 111 -10.78 9.34 -20.36
CA LYS A 111 -10.04 10.18 -21.32
C LYS A 111 -9.73 9.34 -22.56
N LEU A 112 -9.44 9.96 -23.71
CA LEU A 112 -9.34 9.31 -25.05
C LEU A 112 -8.78 7.87 -25.10
N TRP A 113 -7.79 7.53 -24.26
CA TRP A 113 -7.16 6.20 -24.20
C TRP A 113 -7.15 5.57 -22.79
N ILE A 114 -7.80 6.19 -21.82
CA ILE A 114 -7.78 5.80 -20.41
C ILE A 114 -9.22 5.52 -19.97
N PRO A 115 -9.57 4.27 -19.63
CA PRO A 115 -10.91 3.95 -19.15
C PRO A 115 -11.21 4.70 -17.85
N ALA A 116 -12.50 4.93 -17.57
CA ALA A 116 -12.92 5.53 -16.32
C ALA A 116 -12.44 4.70 -15.12
N ARG A 117 -12.17 5.38 -13.99
CA ARG A 117 -11.64 4.75 -12.78
C ARG A 117 -12.28 5.34 -11.55
N TYR A 118 -12.56 4.53 -10.55
CA TYR A 118 -12.83 4.98 -9.20
C TYR A 118 -11.51 5.31 -8.50
N ARG A 119 -11.47 6.46 -7.84
CA ARG A 119 -10.49 6.80 -6.83
C ARG A 119 -11.19 6.72 -5.48
N VAL A 120 -10.77 5.78 -4.65
CA VAL A 120 -11.28 5.63 -3.29
C VAL A 120 -10.17 5.96 -2.31
N THR A 121 -10.40 6.99 -1.51
CA THR A 121 -9.44 7.49 -0.53
C THR A 121 -9.90 7.11 0.87
N PHE A 122 -9.02 6.43 1.60
CA PHE A 122 -9.14 6.18 3.03
C PHE A 122 -8.15 7.07 3.75
N ALA A 123 -8.56 7.72 4.83
CA ALA A 123 -7.64 8.46 5.70
C ALA A 123 -7.87 8.10 7.16
N ARG A 124 -6.83 8.32 7.97
CA ARG A 124 -6.97 8.39 9.41
C ARG A 124 -7.60 9.71 9.82
N LEU A 125 -8.39 9.70 10.89
CA LEU A 125 -8.97 10.90 11.49
C LEU A 125 -7.93 11.99 11.76
N GLU A 126 -6.72 11.61 12.18
CA GLU A 126 -5.60 12.52 12.43
C GLU A 126 -5.15 13.30 11.18
N ALA A 127 -5.39 12.77 9.98
CA ALA A 127 -4.99 13.40 8.71
C ALA A 127 -6.13 14.17 8.02
N LEU A 128 -7.24 14.35 8.72
CA LEU A 128 -8.40 15.17 8.33
C LEU A 128 -8.46 16.52 9.07
N ARG A 129 -7.62 16.71 10.09
CA ARG A 129 -7.35 18.02 10.72
C ARG A 129 -6.28 18.77 9.95
#